data_AF-A0A662CC78-F1
#
_entry.id   AF-A0A662CC78-F1
#
_cell.length_a   1.000
_cell.length_b   1.000
_cell.length_c   1.000
_cell.angle_alpha   90.00
_cell.angle_beta   90.00
_cell.angle_gamma   90.00
#
_symmetry.space_group_name_H-M   'P 1'
#
loop_
_entity.id
_entity.type
_entity.pdbx_description
1 polymer ?
#
loop_
_entity_poly.entity_id
_entity_poly.type
_entity_poly.pdbx_seq_one_letter_code
_entity_poly.pdbx_strand_id
1 'polypeptide(L)'
;MALLLSEGVLEPTGRIKERGELSPFWREMRNEEGLILEGGLTLTQEDVRKVQLAKAAVASAWRVLLSMEEVLEGELTLYMAGAFGSSLPLEDLVILGLVPSQVKGLVPLGNVSLLGAEVVALSRSCLKRVEKLVGDVEVMDLALWDGYQETYLESLHFPG
;
A
#
# COMPACT_ATOMS: atom_id res chain seq x y z
N MET A 1 3.13 8.96 7.36
CA MET A 1 1.79 9.20 6.79
C MET A 1 0.70 8.65 7.70
N ALA A 2 0.75 7.37 8.08
CA ALA A 2 -0.19 6.78 9.06
C ALA A 2 -0.28 7.63 10.34
N LEU A 3 0.88 7.98 10.93
CA LEU A 3 0.94 8.90 12.06
C LEU A 3 0.22 10.25 11.81
N LEU A 4 0.36 10.85 10.63
CA LEU A 4 -0.27 12.14 10.34
C LEU A 4 -1.80 12.02 10.25
N LEU A 5 -2.32 10.88 9.81
CA LEU A 5 -3.75 10.57 9.84
C LEU A 5 -4.23 10.38 11.29
N SER A 6 -3.51 9.57 12.08
CA SER A 6 -3.86 9.28 13.47
C SER A 6 -3.85 10.53 14.36
N GLU A 7 -2.90 11.44 14.13
CA GLU A 7 -2.82 12.74 14.83
C GLU A 7 -3.77 13.79 14.23
N GLY A 8 -4.52 13.44 13.17
CA GLY A 8 -5.46 14.32 12.50
C GLY A 8 -4.81 15.53 11.82
N VAL A 9 -3.51 15.49 11.54
CA VAL A 9 -2.78 16.50 10.73
C VAL A 9 -3.14 16.35 9.25
N LEU A 10 -3.40 15.10 8.84
CA LEU A 10 -3.87 14.74 7.52
C LEU A 10 -5.33 14.28 7.60
N GLU A 11 -6.17 14.80 6.72
CA GLU A 11 -7.54 14.32 6.58
C GLU A 11 -7.60 13.04 5.73
N PRO A 12 -8.67 12.22 5.86
CA PRO A 12 -8.88 11.06 5.00
C PRO A 12 -8.86 11.38 3.50
N THR A 13 -9.25 12.59 3.12
CA THR A 13 -9.18 13.11 1.74
C THR A 13 -7.75 13.27 1.23
N GLY A 14 -6.76 13.24 2.12
CA GLY A 14 -5.36 13.56 1.86
C GLY A 14 -5.03 15.03 1.98
N ARG A 15 -5.96 15.89 2.41
CA ARG A 15 -5.67 17.30 2.69
C ARG A 15 -4.84 17.43 3.95
N ILE A 16 -3.73 18.17 3.88
CA ILE A 16 -2.99 18.57 5.08
C ILE A 16 -3.72 19.77 5.70
N LYS A 17 -3.92 19.77 7.02
CA LYS A 17 -4.55 20.88 7.74
C LYS A 17 -3.80 22.21 7.56
N GLU A 18 -4.54 23.31 7.71
CA GLU A 18 -4.01 24.64 7.40
C GLU A 18 -2.99 25.16 8.42
N ARG A 19 -2.14 26.08 7.93
CA ARG A 19 -1.04 26.78 8.61
C ARG A 19 -1.27 27.17 10.07
N GLY A 20 -2.47 27.64 10.41
CA GLY A 20 -2.79 28.10 11.77
C GLY A 20 -2.76 26.99 12.82
N GLU A 21 -3.12 25.77 12.43
CA GLU A 21 -3.20 24.60 13.31
C GLU A 21 -1.85 23.87 13.46
N LEU A 22 -0.91 24.12 12.54
CA LEU A 22 0.35 23.37 12.45
C LEU A 22 1.60 24.20 12.74
N SER A 23 1.46 25.48 13.10
CA SER A 23 2.60 26.32 13.52
C SER A 23 3.27 25.74 14.78
N PRO A 24 4.62 25.68 14.86
CA PRO A 24 5.62 26.25 13.96
C PRO A 24 6.10 25.30 12.84
N PHE A 25 5.45 24.14 12.65
CA PHE A 25 5.90 23.09 11.74
C PHE A 25 5.48 23.31 10.27
N TRP A 26 5.14 24.53 9.86
CA TRP A 26 4.75 24.85 8.48
C TRP A 26 5.79 25.75 7.81
N ARG A 27 6.15 25.47 6.55
CA ARG A 27 7.05 26.31 5.76
C ARG A 27 6.44 26.62 4.39
N GLU A 28 6.53 27.88 4.02
CA GLU A 28 6.21 28.38 2.69
C GLU A 28 7.53 28.72 1.97
N MET A 29 7.75 28.09 0.81
CA MET A 29 8.83 28.38 -0.12
C MET A 29 8.23 28.96 -1.39
N ARG A 30 9.07 29.59 -2.25
CA ARG A 30 8.61 30.37 -3.43
C ARG A 30 7.56 29.68 -4.31
N ASN A 31 7.57 28.34 -4.40
CA ASN A 31 6.65 27.57 -5.23
C ASN A 31 5.99 26.38 -4.51
N GLU A 32 6.33 26.14 -3.24
CA GLU A 32 5.89 24.94 -2.51
C GLU A 32 5.69 25.27 -1.03
N GLU A 33 4.64 24.70 -0.45
CA GLU A 33 4.37 24.76 0.97
C GLU A 33 4.16 23.37 1.53
N GLY A 34 4.47 23.19 2.81
CA GLY A 34 4.30 21.91 3.45
C GLY A 34 4.77 21.84 4.90
N LEU A 35 4.58 20.66 5.45
CA LEU A 35 4.95 20.33 6.81
C LEU A 35 6.47 20.15 6.91
N ILE A 36 7.11 20.87 7.83
CA ILE A 36 8.52 20.73 8.15
C ILE A 36 8.70 19.45 8.96
N LEU A 37 9.49 18.54 8.44
CA LEU A 37 9.94 17.34 9.15
C LEU A 37 11.35 17.57 9.73
N GLU A 38 11.77 16.62 10.56
CA GLU A 38 13.14 16.60 11.09
C GLU A 38 14.18 16.61 9.95
N GLY A 39 15.35 17.21 10.21
CA GLY A 39 16.41 17.33 9.20
C GLY A 39 16.16 18.41 8.13
N GLY A 40 15.10 19.21 8.26
CA GLY A 40 14.79 20.29 7.33
C GLY A 40 14.10 19.83 6.04
N LEU A 41 13.64 18.58 6.01
CA LEU A 41 12.80 18.04 4.95
C LEU A 41 11.40 18.66 5.01
N THR A 42 10.73 18.74 3.87
CA THR A 42 9.36 19.22 3.76
C THR A 42 8.49 18.14 3.15
N LEU A 43 7.34 17.86 3.77
CA LEU A 43 6.28 17.02 3.20
C LEU A 43 5.23 17.93 2.56
N THR A 44 5.07 17.79 1.25
CA THR A 44 4.13 18.61 0.48
C THR A 44 2.80 17.89 0.24
N GLN A 45 1.80 18.65 -0.20
CA GLN A 45 0.53 18.10 -0.65
C GLN A 45 0.68 17.17 -1.87
N GLU A 46 1.67 17.42 -2.73
CA GLU A 46 1.99 16.57 -3.88
C GLU A 46 2.55 15.21 -3.43
N ASP A 47 3.38 15.19 -2.40
CA ASP A 47 3.91 13.95 -1.83
C ASP A 47 2.80 13.08 -1.25
N VAL A 48 1.84 13.69 -0.54
CA VAL A 48 0.64 12.97 -0.09
C VAL A 48 -0.11 12.39 -1.29
N ARG A 49 -0.27 13.17 -2.36
CA ARG A 49 -0.98 12.71 -3.56
C ARG A 49 -0.28 11.50 -4.21
N LYS A 50 1.05 11.48 -4.26
CA LYS A 50 1.83 10.33 -4.75
C LYS A 50 1.57 9.08 -3.91
N VAL A 51 1.53 9.21 -2.59
CA VAL A 51 1.19 8.08 -1.69
C VAL A 51 -0.23 7.59 -1.94
N GLN A 52 -1.21 8.49 -2.10
CA GLN A 52 -2.59 8.12 -2.40
C GLN A 52 -2.71 7.32 -3.71
N LEU A 53 -2.03 7.77 -4.77
CA LEU A 53 -2.06 7.08 -6.05
C LEU A 53 -1.45 5.68 -5.95
N ALA A 54 -0.32 5.54 -5.26
CA ALA A 54 0.36 4.27 -5.06
C ALA A 54 -0.48 3.31 -4.21
N LYS A 55 -1.03 3.78 -3.09
CA LYS A 55 -1.83 2.94 -2.20
C LYS A 55 -3.17 2.57 -2.82
N ALA A 56 -3.79 3.47 -3.60
CA ALA A 56 -5.03 3.18 -4.31
C ALA A 56 -4.86 2.06 -5.33
N ALA A 57 -3.72 2.02 -6.03
CA ALA A 57 -3.42 0.95 -7.00
C ALA A 57 -3.32 -0.43 -6.33
N VAL A 58 -2.72 -0.51 -5.14
CA VAL A 58 -2.65 -1.76 -4.37
C VAL A 58 -4.01 -2.12 -3.79
N ALA A 59 -4.71 -1.13 -3.22
CA ALA A 59 -5.97 -1.33 -2.53
C ALA A 59 -7.10 -1.76 -3.46
N SER A 60 -7.23 -1.10 -4.61
CA SER A 60 -8.24 -1.48 -5.60
C SER A 60 -7.98 -2.88 -6.16
N ALA A 61 -6.71 -3.26 -6.34
CA ALA A 61 -6.35 -4.58 -6.84
C ALA A 61 -6.83 -5.70 -5.91
N TRP A 62 -6.51 -5.65 -4.62
CA TRP A 62 -6.98 -6.69 -3.72
C TRP A 62 -8.50 -6.64 -3.52
N ARG A 63 -9.14 -5.46 -3.49
CA ARG A 63 -10.61 -5.35 -3.39
C ARG A 63 -11.32 -6.04 -4.55
N VAL A 64 -10.85 -5.82 -5.78
CA VAL A 64 -11.41 -6.47 -6.97
C VAL A 64 -11.19 -7.97 -6.92
N LEU A 65 -9.98 -8.44 -6.58
CA LEU A 65 -9.70 -9.87 -6.47
C LEU A 65 -10.60 -10.57 -5.46
N LEU A 66 -10.82 -9.98 -4.28
CA LEU A 66 -11.73 -10.53 -3.27
C LEU A 66 -13.18 -10.53 -3.74
N SER A 67 -13.62 -9.47 -4.41
CA SER A 67 -14.96 -9.39 -4.97
C SER A 67 -15.21 -10.44 -6.05
N MET A 68 -14.20 -10.75 -6.86
CA MET A 68 -14.31 -11.75 -7.93
C MET A 68 -14.37 -13.18 -7.39
N GLU A 69 -13.58 -13.47 -6.36
CA GLU A 69 -13.52 -14.79 -5.73
C GLU A 69 -14.59 -14.99 -4.64
N GLU A 70 -15.41 -13.97 -4.37
CA GLU A 70 -16.42 -13.96 -3.31
C GLU A 70 -15.83 -14.28 -1.92
N VAL A 71 -14.58 -13.84 -1.67
CA VAL A 71 -13.83 -14.11 -0.42
C VAL A 71 -13.92 -12.92 0.52
N LEU A 72 -14.12 -13.19 1.81
CA LEU A 72 -14.15 -12.17 2.84
C LEU A 72 -12.74 -11.83 3.36
N GLU A 73 -12.52 -10.54 3.68
CA GLU A 73 -11.23 -10.04 4.20
C GLU A 73 -10.69 -10.86 5.39
N GLY A 74 -11.56 -11.17 6.37
CA GLY A 74 -11.19 -11.89 7.59
C GLY A 74 -10.72 -13.34 7.38
N GLU A 75 -10.87 -13.90 6.18
CA GLU A 75 -10.43 -15.25 5.86
C GLU A 75 -8.97 -15.29 5.34
N LEU A 76 -8.40 -14.11 5.03
CA LEU A 76 -7.12 -13.98 4.35
C LEU A 76 -5.93 -14.10 5.28
N THR A 77 -4.94 -14.88 4.87
CA THR A 77 -3.57 -14.74 5.40
C THR A 77 -2.75 -13.94 4.39
N LEU A 78 -2.26 -12.78 4.82
CA LEU A 78 -1.42 -11.93 3.98
C LEU A 78 0.03 -12.34 4.08
N TYR A 79 0.66 -12.59 2.93
CA TYR A 79 2.09 -12.83 2.81
C TYR A 79 2.72 -11.60 2.18
N MET A 80 3.54 -10.87 2.95
CA MET A 80 4.08 -9.58 2.50
C MET A 80 5.54 -9.71 2.12
N ALA A 81 5.82 -9.56 0.84
CA ALA A 81 7.16 -9.58 0.28
C ALA A 81 7.64 -8.16 -0.08
N GLY A 82 8.95 -8.03 -0.26
CA GLY A 82 9.61 -6.77 -0.61
C GLY A 82 9.96 -5.91 0.60
N ALA A 83 10.72 -4.84 0.35
CA ALA A 83 11.26 -3.97 1.39
C ALA A 83 10.16 -3.24 2.20
N PHE A 84 9.00 -3.00 1.60
CA PHE A 84 7.86 -2.41 2.31
C PHE A 84 7.26 -3.37 3.33
N GLY A 85 7.23 -4.67 3.01
CA GLY A 85 6.56 -5.67 3.84
C GLY A 85 7.28 -6.08 5.11
N SER A 86 8.59 -5.85 5.18
CA SER A 86 9.39 -6.13 6.36
C SER A 86 9.52 -4.93 7.30
N SER A 87 9.15 -3.73 6.86
CA SER A 87 9.59 -2.49 7.50
C SER A 87 8.44 -1.66 8.11
N LEU A 88 7.19 -1.99 7.79
CA LEU A 88 6.02 -1.25 8.26
C LEU A 88 5.16 -2.11 9.20
N PRO A 89 4.74 -1.58 10.37
CA PRO A 89 3.76 -2.23 11.23
C PRO A 89 2.45 -2.48 10.48
N LEU A 90 1.77 -3.61 10.79
CA LEU A 90 0.46 -3.93 10.21
C LEU A 90 -0.56 -2.81 10.46
N GLU A 91 -0.54 -2.23 11.66
CA GLU A 91 -1.44 -1.13 12.04
C GLU A 91 -1.30 0.07 11.09
N ASP A 92 -0.08 0.47 10.75
CA ASP A 92 0.16 1.56 9.80
C ASP A 92 -0.35 1.23 8.40
N LEU A 93 -0.21 -0.02 7.96
CA LEU A 93 -0.70 -0.48 6.66
C LEU A 93 -2.23 -0.45 6.60
N VAL A 94 -2.89 -0.82 7.70
CA VAL A 94 -4.35 -0.74 7.84
C VAL A 94 -4.81 0.73 7.86
N ILE A 95 -4.17 1.59 8.64
CA ILE A 95 -4.46 3.04 8.71
C ILE A 95 -4.34 3.68 7.32
N LEU A 96 -3.35 3.26 6.52
CA LEU A 96 -3.19 3.76 5.16
C LEU A 96 -4.18 3.17 4.16
N GLY A 97 -4.89 2.10 4.53
CA GLY A 97 -5.74 1.32 3.64
C GLY A 97 -4.96 0.58 2.57
N LEU A 98 -3.70 0.23 2.84
CA LEU A 98 -2.88 -0.60 1.93
C LEU A 98 -3.31 -2.06 1.96
N VAL A 99 -3.81 -2.52 3.10
CA VAL A 99 -4.27 -3.88 3.34
C VAL A 99 -5.66 -3.88 3.96
N PRO A 100 -6.41 -4.99 3.86
CA PRO A 100 -7.68 -5.18 4.55
C PRO A 100 -7.58 -4.90 6.06
N SER A 101 -8.64 -4.35 6.63
CA SER A 101 -8.71 -4.04 8.07
C SER A 101 -8.80 -5.29 8.94
N GLN A 102 -9.33 -6.37 8.38
CA GLN A 102 -9.46 -7.66 9.01
C GLN A 102 -8.68 -8.69 8.20
N VAL A 103 -7.75 -9.37 8.84
CA VAL A 103 -6.99 -10.46 8.25
C VAL A 103 -6.81 -11.55 9.28
N LYS A 104 -6.80 -12.81 8.84
CA LYS A 104 -6.48 -13.97 9.67
C LYS A 104 -5.04 -13.94 10.18
N GLY A 105 -4.13 -13.35 9.40
CA GLY A 105 -2.74 -13.17 9.79
C GLY A 105 -1.92 -12.39 8.76
N LEU A 106 -0.79 -11.86 9.21
CA LEU A 106 0.22 -11.21 8.37
C LEU A 106 1.56 -11.92 8.57
N VAL A 107 2.19 -12.33 7.46
CA VAL A 107 3.48 -13.01 7.43
C VAL A 107 4.47 -12.17 6.60
N PRO A 108 5.44 -11.48 7.23
CA PRO A 108 6.49 -10.79 6.49
C PRO A 108 7.51 -11.80 5.95
N LEU A 109 7.80 -11.72 4.65
CA LEU A 109 8.69 -12.67 3.96
C LEU A 109 10.00 -12.04 3.45
N GLY A 110 10.14 -10.71 3.52
CA GLY A 110 11.31 -10.01 3.01
C GLY A 110 11.47 -10.16 1.49
N ASN A 111 12.70 -10.26 1.00
CA ASN A 111 12.96 -10.36 -0.45
C ASN A 111 12.82 -11.79 -0.97
N VAL A 112 11.57 -12.21 -1.22
CA VAL A 112 11.25 -13.54 -1.75
C VAL A 112 11.73 -13.76 -3.18
N SER A 113 11.94 -12.69 -3.95
CA SER A 113 12.49 -12.79 -5.32
C SER A 113 13.93 -13.30 -5.27
N LEU A 114 14.76 -12.73 -4.40
CA LEU A 114 16.15 -13.17 -4.20
C LEU A 114 16.21 -14.59 -3.63
N LEU A 115 15.40 -14.88 -2.60
CA LEU A 115 15.32 -16.21 -2.01
C LEU A 115 14.88 -17.25 -3.05
N GLY A 116 13.88 -16.92 -3.88
CA GLY A 116 13.41 -17.78 -4.96
C GLY A 116 14.51 -18.06 -5.97
N ALA A 117 15.28 -17.05 -6.36
CA ALA A 117 16.42 -17.18 -7.27
C ALA A 117 17.50 -18.13 -6.71
N GLU A 118 17.83 -18.01 -5.42
CA GLU A 118 18.77 -18.91 -4.74
C GLU A 118 18.26 -20.36 -4.73
N VAL A 119 16.98 -20.56 -4.37
CA VAL A 119 16.35 -21.89 -4.32
C VAL A 119 16.38 -22.59 -5.67
N VAL A 120 16.03 -21.88 -6.76
CA VAL A 120 16.04 -22.50 -8.11
C VAL A 120 17.45 -22.69 -8.65
N ALA A 121 18.41 -21.84 -8.27
CA ALA A 121 19.82 -22.01 -8.64
C ALA A 121 20.45 -23.26 -8.01
N LEU A 122 20.05 -23.59 -6.77
CA LEU A 122 20.57 -24.73 -6.02
C LEU A 122 19.78 -26.03 -6.25
N SER A 123 18.58 -25.96 -6.81
CA SER A 123 17.69 -27.14 -6.94
C SER A 123 16.94 -27.19 -8.27
N ARG A 124 17.36 -28.13 -9.13
CA ARG A 124 16.66 -28.44 -10.39
C ARG A 124 15.23 -28.95 -10.17
N SER A 125 14.96 -29.64 -9.07
CA SER A 125 13.59 -30.10 -8.76
C SER A 125 12.69 -28.94 -8.38
N CYS A 126 13.21 -27.95 -7.65
CA CYS A 126 12.50 -26.70 -7.35
C CYS A 126 12.22 -25.90 -8.63
N LEU A 127 13.21 -25.76 -9.52
CA LEU A 127 13.02 -25.09 -10.81
C LEU A 127 11.85 -25.73 -11.59
N LYS A 128 11.84 -27.06 -11.73
CA LYS A 128 10.73 -27.79 -12.38
C LYS A 128 9.38 -27.57 -11.72
N ARG A 129 9.34 -27.37 -10.40
CA ARG A 129 8.09 -27.09 -9.67
C ARG A 129 7.59 -25.67 -9.97
N VAL A 130 8.50 -24.69 -10.01
CA VAL A 130 8.17 -23.30 -10.38
C VAL A 130 7.68 -23.23 -11.83
N GLU A 131 8.36 -23.91 -12.77
CA GLU A 131 7.94 -23.96 -14.19
C GLU A 131 6.52 -24.51 -14.35
N LYS A 132 6.12 -25.50 -13.54
CA LYS A 132 4.74 -26.00 -13.53
C LYS A 132 3.76 -25.00 -12.92
N LEU A 133 4.12 -24.42 -11.76
CA LEU A 133 3.27 -23.47 -11.05
C LEU A 133 2.93 -22.24 -11.91
N VAL A 134 3.88 -21.74 -12.70
CA VAL A 134 3.64 -20.61 -13.62
C VAL A 134 2.52 -20.89 -14.61
N GLY A 135 2.32 -22.16 -15.01
CA GLY A 135 1.21 -22.56 -15.87
C GLY A 135 -0.17 -22.42 -15.23
N ASP A 136 -0.24 -22.37 -13.90
CA ASP A 136 -1.47 -22.21 -13.13
C ASP A 136 -1.74 -20.73 -12.75
N VAL A 137 -0.86 -19.80 -13.12
CA VAL A 137 -1.00 -18.37 -12.83
C VAL A 137 -1.73 -17.67 -13.97
N GLU A 138 -2.86 -17.05 -13.66
CA GLU A 138 -3.60 -16.18 -14.59
C GLU A 138 -3.22 -14.72 -14.37
N VAL A 139 -2.95 -13.99 -15.45
CA VAL A 139 -2.68 -12.55 -15.41
C VAL A 139 -3.95 -11.80 -15.76
N MET A 140 -4.37 -10.93 -14.85
CA MET A 140 -5.62 -10.18 -14.99
C MET A 140 -5.34 -8.71 -15.26
N ASP A 141 -6.04 -8.14 -16.23
CA ASP A 141 -6.05 -6.70 -16.48
C ASP A 141 -7.20 -6.06 -15.72
N LEU A 142 -6.89 -5.50 -14.55
CA LEU A 142 -7.88 -4.87 -13.68
C LEU A 142 -8.59 -3.69 -14.37
N ALA A 143 -7.96 -3.01 -15.33
CA ALA A 143 -8.60 -1.90 -16.03
C ALA A 143 -9.79 -2.33 -16.90
N LEU A 144 -9.88 -3.63 -17.24
CA LEU A 144 -11.00 -4.19 -18.00
C LEU A 144 -12.16 -4.67 -17.11
N TRP A 145 -11.99 -4.63 -15.78
CA TRP A 145 -13.01 -5.10 -14.85
C TRP A 145 -14.06 -4.02 -14.58
N ASP A 146 -15.33 -4.40 -14.70
CA ASP A 146 -16.48 -3.51 -14.48
C ASP A 146 -16.49 -2.97 -13.05
N GLY A 147 -16.30 -1.67 -12.89
CA GLY A 147 -16.26 -1.02 -11.56
C GLY A 147 -14.86 -0.86 -10.97
N TYR A 148 -13.79 -1.25 -11.68
CA TYR A 148 -12.42 -1.02 -11.21
C TYR A 148 -12.11 0.46 -11.02
N GLN A 149 -12.53 1.31 -11.96
CA GLN A 149 -12.28 2.75 -11.88
C GLN A 149 -12.93 3.36 -10.63
N GLU A 150 -14.16 2.97 -10.31
CA GLU A 150 -14.85 3.41 -9.09
C GLU A 150 -14.09 2.91 -7.85
N THR A 151 -13.75 1.62 -7.82
CA THR A 151 -12.98 1.01 -6.72
C THR A 151 -11.64 1.71 -6.52
N TYR A 152 -10.96 2.11 -7.59
CA TYR A 152 -9.71 2.87 -7.54
C TYR A 152 -9.92 4.28 -6.98
N LEU A 153 -10.94 5.00 -7.44
CA LEU A 153 -11.26 6.33 -6.94
C LEU A 153 -11.64 6.31 -5.46
N GLU A 154 -12.46 5.36 -5.03
CA GLU A 154 -12.77 5.12 -3.61
C GLU A 154 -11.49 4.86 -2.81
N SER A 155 -10.57 4.10 -3.38
CA SER A 155 -9.31 3.72 -2.73
C SER A 155 -8.30 4.88 -2.61
N LEU A 156 -8.54 6.04 -3.23
CA LEU A 156 -7.69 7.23 -3.06
C LEU A 156 -7.78 7.82 -1.66
N HIS A 157 -8.97 7.83 -1.07
CA HIS A 157 -9.16 8.32 0.30
C HIS A 157 -8.54 7.35 1.30
N PHE A 158 -7.82 7.86 2.28
CA PHE A 158 -7.40 7.05 3.43
C PHE A 158 -8.65 6.58 4.19
N PRO A 159 -8.63 5.38 4.79
CA PRO A 159 -9.66 4.97 5.74
C PRO A 159 -9.84 6.01 6.84
N GLY A 160 -11.09 6.25 7.24
CA GLY A 160 -11.47 7.16 8.33
C GLY A 160 -12.00 6.41 9.53
#